data_AF-A0A529STE0-F1
#
_entry.id   AF-A0A529STE0-F1
#
_cell.length_a   1.000
_cell.length_b   1.000
_cell.length_c   1.000
_cell.angle_alpha   90.00
_cell.angle_beta   90.00
_cell.angle_gamma   90.00
#
_symmetry.space_group_name_H-M   'P 1'
#
loop_
_entity.id
_entity.type
_entity.pdbx_description
1 polymer ?
#
loop_
_entity_poly.entity_id
_entity_poly.type
_entity_poly.pdbx_seq_one_letter_code
_entity_poly.pdbx_strand_id
1 'polypeptide(L)' 'MQADPTRILREIERKVLWLSCWVIDQANRREKVDGVKVGGHQASCASMVSIMTSLYCDVLRPEDRVAVKPHA' A
#
# COMPACT_ATOMS: atom_id res chain seq x y z
N MET A 1 -4.62 2.41 -30.92
CA MET A 1 -3.74 2.84 -29.81
C MET A 1 -3.63 1.67 -28.85
N GLN A 2 -2.47 1.02 -28.78
CA GLN A 2 -2.27 -0.06 -27.80
C GLN A 2 -2.26 0.56 -26.39
N ALA A 3 -2.90 -0.10 -25.42
CA ALA A 3 -2.85 0.33 -24.04
C ALA A 3 -1.41 0.16 -23.52
N ASP A 4 -0.85 1.20 -22.92
CA ASP A 4 0.43 1.13 -22.19
C ASP A 4 0.16 0.50 -20.82
N PRO A 5 0.58 -0.76 -20.57
CA PRO A 5 0.33 -1.44 -19.29
C PRO A 5 0.93 -0.69 -18.10
N THR A 6 2.04 0.01 -18.33
CA THR A 6 2.73 0.83 -17.33
C THR A 6 1.85 1.96 -16.81
N ARG A 7 1.00 2.53 -17.68
CA ARG A 7 0.06 3.59 -17.28
C ARG A 7 -0.95 3.07 -16.27
N ILE A 8 -1.48 1.86 -16.47
CA ILE A 8 -2.43 1.25 -15.53
C ILE A 8 -1.74 0.96 -14.20
N LEU A 9 -0.53 0.40 -14.23
CA LEU A 9 0.25 0.13 -13.03
C LEU A 9 0.54 1.40 -12.22
N ARG A 10 0.86 2.52 -12.87
CA ARG A 10 1.06 3.81 -12.18
C ARG A 10 -0.21 4.34 -11.50
N GLU A 11 -1.37 4.14 -12.11
CA GLU A 11 -2.64 4.55 -11.48
C GLU A 11 -2.97 3.65 -10.27
N ILE A 12 -2.69 2.34 -10.37
CA ILE A 12 -2.79 1.42 -9.22
C ILE A 12 -1.83 1.85 -8.11
N GLU A 13 -0.54 2.08 -8.43
CA GLU A 13 0.48 2.51 -7.47
C GLU A 13 0.06 3.78 -6.73
N ARG A 14 -0.42 4.81 -7.45
CA ARG A 14 -0.93 6.06 -6.86
C ARG A 14 -2.10 5.81 -5.91
N LYS A 15 -3.03 4.92 -6.28
CA LYS A 15 -4.19 4.61 -5.45
C LYS A 15 -3.78 3.84 -4.19
N VAL A 16 -2.88 2.87 -4.31
CA VAL A 16 -2.34 2.09 -3.18
C VAL A 16 -1.60 3.00 -2.21
N LEU A 17 -0.75 3.92 -2.71
CA LEU A 17 -0.07 4.91 -1.88
C LEU A 17 -1.04 5.81 -1.12
N TRP A 18 -2.09 6.28 -1.81
CA TRP A 18 -3.10 7.11 -1.15
C TRP A 18 -3.82 6.34 -0.05
N LEU A 19 -4.23 5.09 -0.32
CA LEU A 19 -4.92 4.25 0.64
C LEU A 19 -4.04 3.89 1.85
N SER A 20 -2.77 3.55 1.65
CA SER A 20 -1.86 3.17 2.74
C SER A 20 -1.66 4.31 3.76
N CYS A 21 -1.51 5.54 3.26
CA CYS A 21 -1.44 6.73 4.11
C CYS A 21 -2.79 7.04 4.77
N TRP A 22 -3.89 6.97 4.00
CA TRP A 22 -5.22 7.34 4.45
C TRP A 22 -5.75 6.41 5.56
N VAL A 23 -5.57 5.10 5.45
CA VAL A 23 -6.03 4.15 6.49
C VAL A 23 -5.40 4.44 7.85
N ILE A 24 -4.08 4.68 7.88
CA ILE A 24 -3.37 5.00 9.13
C ILE A 24 -3.83 6.35 9.68
N ASP A 25 -4.00 7.34 8.81
CA ASP A 25 -4.49 8.65 9.21
C ASP A 25 -5.91 8.57 9.81
N GLN A 26 -6.84 7.90 9.14
CA GLN A 26 -8.21 7.74 9.63
C GLN A 26 -8.26 6.98 10.96
N ALA A 27 -7.49 5.90 11.10
CA ALA A 27 -7.40 5.15 12.35
C ALA A 27 -6.96 6.02 13.53
N ASN A 28 -6.15 7.05 13.28
CA ASN A 28 -5.66 7.97 14.30
C ASN A 28 -6.57 9.20 14.52
N ARG A 29 -7.49 9.50 13.59
CA ARG A 29 -8.51 10.56 13.69
C ARG A 29 -9.85 10.11 14.28
N ARG A 30 -10.08 8.79 14.42
CA ARG A 30 -11.29 8.27 15.07
C ARG A 30 -11.53 8.94 16.43
N GLU A 31 -12.78 8.95 16.87
CA GLU A 31 -13.09 9.32 18.25
C GLU A 31 -12.35 8.38 19.22
N LYS A 32 -11.65 8.98 20.19
CA LYS A 32 -10.78 8.27 21.13
C LYS A 32 -11.50 8.12 22.47
N VAL A 33 -12.40 7.14 22.55
CA VAL A 33 -13.09 6.79 23.80
C VAL A 33 -12.09 6.39 24.90
N ASP A 34 -10.96 5.81 24.50
CA ASP A 34 -9.85 5.36 25.34
C ASP A 34 -8.72 6.40 25.49
N GLY A 35 -8.77 7.51 24.75
CA GLY A 35 -7.68 8.50 24.66
C GLY A 35 -6.43 8.03 23.89
N VAL A 36 -6.44 6.82 23.31
CA VAL A 36 -5.23 6.19 22.75
C VAL A 36 -5.13 6.38 21.24
N LYS A 37 -3.91 6.71 20.78
CA LYS A 37 -3.56 6.72 19.35
C LYS A 37 -3.28 5.29 18.88
N VAL A 38 -3.88 4.87 17.77
CA VAL A 38 -3.67 3.51 17.20
C VAL A 38 -2.22 3.32 16.71
N GLY A 39 -1.60 4.36 16.16
CA GLY A 39 -0.23 4.30 15.62
C GLY A 39 -0.21 3.91 14.14
N GLY A 40 0.92 3.38 13.67
CA GLY A 40 1.14 2.94 12.28
C GLY A 40 2.44 3.48 11.66
N HIS A 41 2.92 2.83 10.60
CA HIS A 41 4.21 3.10 9.95
C HIS A 41 4.04 3.65 8.52
N GLN A 42 3.53 4.88 8.38
CA GLN A 42 3.23 5.47 7.07
C GLN A 42 4.45 5.52 6.13
N ALA A 43 5.60 5.96 6.62
CA ALA A 43 6.81 6.10 5.80
C ALA A 43 7.32 4.73 5.28
N SER A 44 7.28 3.71 6.14
CA SER A 44 7.67 2.34 5.76
C SER A 44 6.71 1.79 4.72
N CYS A 45 5.40 1.94 4.90
CA CYS A 45 4.40 1.50 3.92
C CYS A 45 4.55 2.20 2.57
N ALA A 46 4.67 3.53 2.59
CA ALA A 46 4.84 4.33 1.37
C ALA A 46 6.08 3.91 0.57
N SER A 47 7.16 3.54 1.24
CA SER A 47 8.43 3.16 0.59
C SER A 47 8.38 1.86 -0.23
N MET A 48 7.39 0.99 0.02
CA MET A 48 7.30 -0.30 -0.67
C MET A 48 6.27 -0.33 -1.82
N VAL A 49 5.46 0.71 -1.98
CA VAL A 49 4.28 0.67 -2.88
C VAL A 49 4.67 0.34 -4.32
N SER A 50 5.77 0.91 -4.84
CA SER A 50 6.23 0.65 -6.21
C SER A 50 6.65 -0.82 -6.40
N ILE A 51 7.42 -1.39 -5.47
CA ILE A 51 7.85 -2.80 -5.53
C ILE A 51 6.63 -3.74 -5.41
N MET A 52 5.71 -3.45 -4.49
CA MET A 52 4.52 -4.28 -4.30
C MET A 52 3.60 -4.22 -5.50
N THR A 53 3.44 -3.06 -6.14
CA THR A 53 2.62 -2.92 -7.34
C THR A 53 3.19 -3.76 -8.48
N SER A 54 4.50 -3.68 -8.75
CA SER A 54 5.13 -4.52 -9.78
C SER A 54 5.10 -6.00 -9.42
N LEU A 55 5.33 -6.36 -8.16
CA LEU A 55 5.26 -7.75 -7.71
C LEU A 55 3.86 -8.32 -7.97
N TYR A 56 2.82 -7.75 -7.37
CA TYR A 56 1.48 -8.34 -7.40
C TYR A 56 0.76 -8.23 -8.76
N CYS A 57 1.10 -7.25 -9.59
CA CYS A 57 0.37 -6.98 -10.83
C CYS A 57 1.10 -7.39 -12.11
N ASP A 58 2.37 -7.82 -12.04
CA ASP A 58 3.16 -8.20 -13.22
C ASP A 58 3.99 -9.47 -12.98
N VAL A 59 4.69 -9.57 -11.84
CA VAL A 59 5.71 -10.62 -11.65
C VAL A 59 5.20 -11.87 -10.90
N LEU A 60 4.31 -11.70 -9.93
CA LEU A 60 3.93 -12.75 -8.98
C LEU A 60 3.17 -13.90 -9.66
N ARG A 61 3.63 -15.13 -9.42
CA ARG A 61 3.01 -16.37 -9.92
C ARG A 61 2.23 -17.10 -8.84
N PRO A 62 1.28 -17.99 -9.20
CA PRO A 62 0.44 -18.70 -8.23
C PRO A 62 1.19 -19.49 -7.14
N GLU A 63 2.35 -20.05 -7.49
CA GLU A 63 3.19 -20.86 -6.59
C GLU A 63 4.19 -20.04 -5.76
N ASP A 64 4.33 -18.74 -6.02
CA ASP A 64 5.26 -17.88 -5.31
C ASP A 64 4.78 -17.63 -3.87
N ARG A 65 5.75 -17.54 -2.94
CA ARG A 65 5.50 -17.22 -1.53
C ARG A 65 6.01 -15.83 -1.22
N VAL A 66 5.14 -14.96 -0.71
CA VAL A 66 5.50 -13.58 -0.38
C VAL A 66 5.66 -13.44 1.13
N ALA A 67 6.85 -13.04 1.57
CA ALA A 67 7.09 -12.61 2.93
C ALA A 67 7.26 -11.09 2.95
N VAL A 68 6.31 -10.38 3.54
CA VAL A 68 6.32 -8.92 3.64
C VAL A 68 6.76 -8.52 5.04
N LYS A 69 7.51 -7.41 5.14
CA LYS A 69 7.77 -6.77 6.43
C LYS A 69 6.43 -6.39 7.07
N PRO A 70 6.15 -6.80 8.32
CA PRO A 70 4.81 -6.65 8.92
C PRO A 70 4.38 -5.19 9.17
N HIS A 71 5.33 -4.25 9.16
CA HIS A 71 5.08 -2.83 9.38
C HIS A 71 5.18 -1.99 8.11
N ALA A 72 4.96 -2.60 6.97
CA ALA A 72 5.05 -1.95 5.68
C ALA A 72 3.84 -2.35 4.81
#